data_AF-A0A354R7T8-F1
#
_entry.id   AF-A0A354R7T8-F1
#
_cell.length_a   1.000
_cell.length_b   1.000
_cell.length_c   1.000
_cell.angle_alpha   90.00
_cell.angle_beta   90.00
_cell.angle_gamma   90.00
#
_symmetry.space_group_name_H-M   'P 1'
#
loop_
_entity.id
_entity.type
_entity.pdbx_description
1 polymer ?
#
loop_
_entity_poly.entity_id
_entity_poly.type
_entity_poly.pdbx_seq_one_letter_code
_entity_poly.pdbx_strand_id
1 'polypeptide(L)'
;MLRLRAFLVCLSLLAACGALRANENRESFGQDIRQEAHSRQKGWIVLVYGGDWSPAGARLHETLSAAAFRNAISASYLLGFVDLSPLPPASTYKSHEKRRANARGRGGALETLETPALFAGDKEGELFLVWENVPSDLPAQTLLARIEEAHARQADLKKRFLKPAFGRAGLESANLCGEFLAAMVPFIGSEARVCGEKAYARVWNRLRKLDPKDKTGWQRRFTLGSGAAFVKIAAAYALEGNAAAGAGFLAAERAKPNAHLSVEQRQALEMAAFELCRRDESRREEALALLRKVCSLGYATTWGVAAMGWLDSFGKPPLSIPYGWQPGDISRGPFKMKVQIGVREAFPAAGRYTVSFRRLGMGGVRFDTLELFEGSESLVRVQNPTLSKDESTTTFTFDFYPEYGDMVSALEVTGLADVAGAASCGTIRVSPNGPVRTRKSARPESSSETEREDEP
;
A
#
# COMPACT_ATOMS: atom_id res chain seq x y z
N MET A 1 67.76 17.68 5.95
CA MET A 1 66.49 17.90 6.68
C MET A 1 65.24 18.01 5.80
N LEU A 2 65.32 18.37 4.51
CA LEU A 2 64.13 18.46 3.64
C LEU A 2 63.49 17.12 3.23
N ARG A 3 64.22 16.00 3.23
CA ARG A 3 63.68 14.69 2.84
C ARG A 3 62.85 13.99 3.92
N LEU A 4 62.99 14.39 5.19
CA LEU A 4 62.20 13.83 6.31
C LEU A 4 60.79 14.43 6.40
N ARG A 5 60.61 15.69 5.97
CA ARG A 5 59.29 16.37 5.99
C ARG A 5 58.34 15.86 4.91
N ALA A 6 58.85 15.46 3.74
CA ALA A 6 58.02 14.89 2.68
C ALA A 6 57.47 13.50 3.05
N PHE A 7 58.24 12.70 3.79
CA PHE A 7 57.81 11.36 4.23
C PHE A 7 56.74 11.42 5.33
N LEU A 8 56.83 12.41 6.24
CA LEU A 8 55.83 12.66 7.29
C LEU A 8 54.51 13.25 6.75
N VAL A 9 54.53 14.00 5.65
CA VAL A 9 53.31 14.52 5.00
C VAL A 9 52.61 13.40 4.20
N CYS A 10 53.34 12.48 3.58
CA CYS A 10 52.73 11.32 2.92
C CYS A 10 52.16 10.29 3.93
N LEU A 11 52.78 10.11 5.10
CA LEU A 11 52.22 9.24 6.15
C LEU A 11 50.99 9.84 6.86
N SER A 12 50.85 11.16 6.92
CA SER A 12 49.66 11.82 7.48
C SER A 12 48.49 11.91 6.50
N LEU A 13 48.73 11.92 5.18
CA LEU A 13 47.69 11.82 4.16
C LEU A 13 47.19 10.39 3.90
N LEU A 14 48.02 9.36 4.14
CA LEU A 14 47.58 7.96 4.09
C LEU A 14 46.87 7.50 5.38
N ALA A 15 47.04 8.21 6.49
CA ALA A 15 46.27 8.00 7.72
C ALA A 15 44.84 8.60 7.67
N ALA A 16 44.51 9.41 6.67
CA ALA A 16 43.19 10.04 6.51
C ALA A 16 42.22 9.26 5.61
N CYS A 17 42.63 8.16 4.98
CA CYS A 17 41.79 7.40 4.04
C CYS A 17 41.55 5.92 4.43
N GLY A 18 41.90 5.48 5.63
CA GLY A 18 41.82 4.06 5.94
C GLY A 18 41.83 3.70 7.41
N ALA A 19 40.94 4.27 8.22
CA ALA A 19 40.58 3.70 9.53
C ALA A 19 39.36 4.40 10.15
N LEU A 20 38.21 4.44 9.47
CA LEU A 20 36.92 4.50 10.18
C LEU A 20 36.53 3.07 10.59
N ARG A 21 37.34 2.48 11.48
CA ARG A 21 36.86 1.46 12.41
C ARG A 21 36.52 2.18 13.70
N ALA A 22 35.50 3.03 13.64
CA ALA A 22 34.80 3.43 14.84
C ALA A 22 33.78 2.33 15.12
N ASN A 23 33.87 1.75 16.30
CA ASN A 23 32.84 0.94 16.92
C ASN A 23 31.67 1.90 17.23
N GLU A 24 31.02 2.42 16.18
CA GLU A 24 29.86 3.28 16.31
C GLU A 24 28.72 2.41 16.81
N ASN A 25 28.19 2.75 17.98
CA ASN A 25 26.97 2.13 18.46
C ASN A 25 25.89 2.27 17.38
N ARG A 26 25.08 1.23 17.19
CA ARG A 26 24.01 1.16 16.19
C ARG A 26 23.09 2.38 16.13
N GLU A 27 22.97 3.09 17.24
CA GLU A 27 22.16 4.31 17.38
C GLU A 27 22.86 5.58 16.85
N SER A 28 24.20 5.66 16.86
CA SER A 28 24.97 6.83 16.40
C SER A 28 25.25 6.82 14.89
N PHE A 29 25.52 5.64 14.30
CA PHE A 29 25.86 5.50 12.88
C PHE A 29 24.82 6.15 11.94
N GLY A 30 23.54 5.98 12.26
CA GLY A 30 22.45 6.58 11.50
C GLY A 30 22.37 8.11 11.61
N GLN A 31 22.92 8.72 12.67
CA GLN A 31 23.02 10.17 12.83
C GLN A 31 24.26 10.73 12.14
N ASP A 32 25.39 10.02 12.25
CA ASP A 32 26.68 10.44 11.73
C ASP A 32 26.66 10.51 10.20
N ILE A 33 26.14 9.47 9.52
CA ILE A 33 26.04 9.48 8.05
C ILE A 33 25.08 10.56 7.52
N ARG A 34 24.03 10.90 8.28
CA ARG A 34 23.07 11.95 7.89
C ARG A 34 23.69 13.34 8.01
N GLN A 35 24.43 13.59 9.09
CA GLN A 35 25.14 14.84 9.28
C GLN A 35 26.24 15.00 8.23
N GLU A 36 26.96 13.93 7.92
CA GLU A 36 27.99 13.94 6.87
C GLU A 36 27.38 14.12 5.47
N ALA A 37 26.25 13.47 5.17
CA ALA A 37 25.54 13.65 3.91
C ALA A 37 25.08 15.11 3.74
N HIS A 38 24.56 15.71 4.82
CA HIS A 38 24.18 17.11 4.82
C HIS A 38 25.36 18.06 4.58
N SER A 39 26.48 17.86 5.28
CA SER A 39 27.67 18.71 5.13
C SER A 39 28.30 18.59 3.74
N ARG A 40 28.30 17.38 3.16
CA ARG A 40 28.82 17.10 1.81
C ARG A 40 27.81 17.36 0.68
N GLN A 41 26.59 17.79 1.00
CA GLN A 41 25.49 18.01 0.05
C GLN A 41 25.17 16.77 -0.82
N LYS A 42 25.29 15.58 -0.24
CA LYS A 42 24.98 14.29 -0.87
C LYS A 42 23.77 13.64 -0.22
N GLY A 43 23.10 12.74 -0.92
CA GLY A 43 22.22 11.78 -0.28
C GLY A 43 23.01 10.74 0.52
N TRP A 44 22.31 9.82 1.15
CA TRP A 44 22.90 8.71 1.89
C TRP A 44 22.15 7.42 1.62
N ILE A 45 22.88 6.31 1.65
CA ILE A 45 22.40 4.94 1.54
C ILE A 45 22.99 4.17 2.71
N VAL A 46 22.15 3.44 3.45
CA VAL A 46 22.58 2.56 4.53
C VAL A 46 22.03 1.17 4.29
N LEU A 47 22.92 0.18 4.23
CA LEU A 47 22.55 -1.23 4.27
C LEU A 47 22.63 -1.75 5.71
N VAL A 48 21.52 -2.26 6.21
CA VAL A 48 21.43 -3.01 7.46
C VAL A 48 21.39 -4.49 7.11
N TYR A 49 22.51 -5.19 7.28
CA TYR A 49 22.66 -6.53 6.68
C TYR A 49 22.54 -7.69 7.67
N GLY A 50 22.73 -7.45 8.97
CA GLY A 50 22.63 -8.52 9.99
C GLY A 50 23.82 -9.47 10.04
N GLY A 51 24.95 -9.15 9.41
CA GLY A 51 26.21 -9.89 9.59
C GLY A 51 26.10 -11.40 9.40
N ASP A 52 26.80 -12.16 10.25
CA ASP A 52 27.09 -13.58 10.02
C ASP A 52 25.84 -14.48 10.04
N TRP A 53 24.75 -14.05 10.68
CA TRP A 53 23.49 -14.82 10.71
C TRP A 53 22.58 -14.53 9.51
N SER A 54 22.97 -13.61 8.63
CA SER A 54 22.23 -13.25 7.42
C SER A 54 23.12 -13.42 6.18
N PRO A 55 23.22 -14.65 5.62
CA PRO A 55 23.93 -14.89 4.37
C PRO A 55 23.44 -14.01 3.21
N ALA A 56 22.13 -13.70 3.22
CA ALA A 56 21.52 -12.76 2.29
C ALA A 56 22.10 -11.35 2.43
N GLY A 57 22.26 -10.88 3.67
CA GLY A 57 22.85 -9.57 3.96
C GLY A 57 24.34 -9.50 3.64
N ALA A 58 25.11 -10.55 3.90
CA ALA A 58 26.53 -10.60 3.53
C ALA A 58 26.73 -10.46 2.02
N ARG A 59 25.93 -11.18 1.21
CA ARG A 59 25.96 -11.05 -0.27
C ARG A 59 25.60 -9.65 -0.75
N LEU A 60 24.61 -9.01 -0.13
CA LEU A 60 24.30 -7.61 -0.44
C LEU A 60 25.44 -6.68 -0.03
N HIS A 61 26.04 -6.88 1.14
CA HIS A 61 27.19 -6.08 1.57
C HIS A 61 28.35 -6.18 0.56
N GLU A 62 28.65 -7.36 0.04
CA GLU A 62 29.64 -7.57 -1.03
C GLU A 62 29.25 -6.82 -2.31
N THR A 63 27.99 -6.95 -2.74
CA THR A 63 27.47 -6.30 -3.95
C THR A 63 27.57 -4.78 -3.87
N LEU A 64 27.16 -4.19 -2.74
CA LEU A 64 27.24 -2.74 -2.52
C LEU A 64 28.68 -2.28 -2.23
N SER A 65 29.55 -3.16 -1.75
CA SER A 65 30.97 -2.86 -1.55
C SER A 65 31.81 -2.94 -2.83
N ALA A 66 31.29 -3.57 -3.89
CA ALA A 66 31.98 -3.65 -5.17
C ALA A 66 32.31 -2.25 -5.72
N ALA A 67 33.52 -2.10 -6.26
CA ALA A 67 34.01 -0.83 -6.79
C ALA A 67 33.07 -0.23 -7.85
N ALA A 68 32.47 -1.08 -8.69
CA ALA A 68 31.50 -0.65 -9.70
C ALA A 68 30.29 0.07 -9.10
N PHE A 69 29.68 -0.50 -8.05
CA PHE A 69 28.53 0.11 -7.38
C PHE A 69 28.94 1.39 -6.66
N ARG A 70 30.05 1.36 -5.88
CA ARG A 70 30.56 2.53 -5.17
C ARG A 70 30.85 3.69 -6.11
N ASN A 71 31.51 3.43 -7.23
CA ASN A 71 31.82 4.45 -8.23
C ASN A 71 30.53 5.06 -8.82
N ALA A 72 29.55 4.23 -9.16
CA ALA A 72 28.27 4.67 -9.71
C ALA A 72 27.50 5.63 -8.77
N ILE A 73 27.49 5.37 -7.46
CA ILE A 73 26.76 6.21 -6.50
C ILE A 73 27.57 7.37 -5.92
N SER A 74 28.90 7.33 -6.00
CA SER A 74 29.81 8.20 -5.23
C SER A 74 29.60 9.69 -5.46
N ALA A 75 29.12 10.10 -6.64
CA ALA A 75 28.82 11.50 -6.94
C ALA A 75 27.61 12.00 -6.16
N SER A 76 26.60 11.16 -5.97
CA SER A 76 25.27 11.54 -5.47
C SER A 76 25.00 11.10 -4.03
N TYR A 77 25.66 10.03 -3.56
CA TYR A 77 25.34 9.40 -2.28
C TYR A 77 26.59 9.04 -1.47
N LEU A 78 26.45 9.07 -0.15
CA LEU A 78 27.30 8.36 0.79
C LEU A 78 26.75 6.96 1.03
N LEU A 79 27.63 5.97 1.23
CA LEU A 79 27.25 4.60 1.50
C LEU A 79 27.75 4.17 2.87
N GLY A 80 26.83 3.66 3.69
CA GLY A 80 27.10 3.12 5.01
C GLY A 80 26.59 1.70 5.18
N PHE A 81 27.19 0.98 6.13
CA PHE A 81 26.85 -0.40 6.45
C PHE A 81 26.66 -0.54 7.95
N VAL A 82 25.54 -1.15 8.36
CA VAL A 82 25.20 -1.44 9.75
C VAL A 82 25.08 -2.93 9.94
N ASP A 83 25.91 -3.47 10.82
CA ASP A 83 25.81 -4.86 11.25
C ASP A 83 24.83 -5.03 12.43
N LEU A 84 23.78 -5.82 12.21
CA LEU A 84 22.82 -6.23 13.24
C LEU A 84 23.14 -7.59 13.91
N SER A 85 24.30 -8.21 13.66
CA SER A 85 24.87 -9.37 14.41
C SER A 85 24.56 -9.27 15.90
N PRO A 86 23.76 -10.15 16.52
CA PRO A 86 23.35 -9.97 17.91
C PRO A 86 24.59 -9.74 18.77
N LEU A 87 24.69 -8.55 19.37
CA LEU A 87 25.49 -8.44 20.60
C LEU A 87 24.83 -9.44 21.56
N PRO A 88 25.58 -10.38 22.16
CA PRO A 88 24.99 -11.36 23.07
C PRO A 88 24.21 -10.59 24.14
N PRO A 89 22.88 -10.79 24.25
CA PRO A 89 22.10 -10.01 25.20
C PRO A 89 22.50 -10.43 26.61
N ALA A 90 22.74 -9.44 27.49
CA ALA A 90 22.96 -9.70 28.92
C ALA A 90 21.79 -10.46 29.58
N SER A 91 20.59 -10.40 28.99
CA SER A 91 19.48 -11.32 29.27
C SER A 91 18.42 -11.33 28.15
N THR A 92 17.82 -12.51 27.91
CA THR A 92 16.73 -12.76 26.95
C THR A 92 15.47 -11.93 27.22
N TYR A 93 15.20 -11.58 28.48
CA TYR A 93 14.04 -10.81 28.89
C TYR A 93 14.05 -9.37 28.33
N LYS A 94 15.19 -8.66 28.43
CA LYS A 94 15.32 -7.29 27.91
C LYS A 94 15.22 -7.23 26.38
N SER A 95 15.67 -8.26 25.66
CA SER A 95 15.52 -8.33 24.20
C SER A 95 14.06 -8.51 23.76
N HIS A 96 13.27 -9.29 24.49
CA HIS A 96 11.84 -9.45 24.19
C HIS A 96 11.03 -8.20 24.55
N GLU A 97 11.38 -7.54 25.65
CA GLU A 97 10.71 -6.30 26.09
C GLU A 97 11.01 -5.13 25.14
N LYS A 98 12.26 -4.97 24.68
CA LYS A 98 12.63 -3.98 23.64
C LYS A 98 11.94 -4.27 22.30
N ARG A 99 11.91 -5.53 21.84
CA ARG A 99 11.19 -5.91 20.61
C ARG A 99 9.69 -5.60 20.71
N ARG A 100 9.07 -5.85 21.87
CA ARG A 100 7.66 -5.50 22.13
C ARG A 100 7.41 -4.00 22.24
N ALA A 101 8.34 -3.23 22.81
CA ALA A 101 8.24 -1.77 22.89
C ALA A 101 8.38 -1.11 21.52
N ASN A 102 9.27 -1.62 20.66
CA ASN A 102 9.48 -1.10 19.31
C ASN A 102 8.38 -1.51 18.33
N ALA A 103 7.79 -2.71 18.48
CA ALA A 103 6.60 -3.14 17.74
C ALA A 103 5.36 -2.23 17.99
N ARG A 104 5.39 -1.38 19.03
CA ARG A 104 4.32 -0.42 19.38
C ARG A 104 4.49 0.98 18.79
N GLY A 105 5.26 1.14 17.71
CA GLY A 105 5.18 2.35 16.87
C GLY A 105 6.07 3.53 17.28
N ARG A 106 7.17 3.30 18.01
CA ARG A 106 8.23 4.32 18.11
C ARG A 106 9.13 4.22 16.86
N GLY A 107 8.68 4.86 15.78
CA GLY A 107 9.31 4.88 14.45
C GLY A 107 10.67 5.59 14.39
N GLY A 108 11.66 5.13 15.14
CA GLY A 108 12.99 5.73 15.17
C GLY A 108 14.18 4.78 15.34
N ALA A 109 13.96 3.50 15.66
CA ALA A 109 15.05 2.55 15.84
C ALA A 109 15.09 1.55 14.68
N LEU A 110 16.27 1.36 14.07
CA LEU A 110 16.59 0.32 13.07
C LEU A 110 16.42 -1.12 13.62
N GLU A 111 15.83 -1.30 14.81
CA GLU A 111 15.81 -2.56 15.57
C GLU A 111 14.60 -3.47 15.26
N THR A 112 13.60 -3.00 14.51
CA THR A 112 12.42 -3.80 14.10
C THR A 112 12.48 -4.25 12.65
N LEU A 113 13.66 -4.22 12.03
CA LEU A 113 13.80 -4.41 10.60
C LEU A 113 13.93 -5.89 10.26
N GLU A 114 13.18 -6.32 9.25
CA GLU A 114 13.44 -7.59 8.59
C GLU A 114 14.69 -7.41 7.70
N THR A 115 15.83 -7.92 8.19
CA THR A 115 17.12 -7.82 7.51
C THR A 115 17.25 -8.88 6.43
N PRO A 116 17.94 -8.60 5.31
CA PRO A 116 18.66 -7.35 5.03
C PRO A 116 17.72 -6.21 4.61
N ALA A 117 18.03 -4.99 5.04
CA ALA A 117 17.24 -3.80 4.76
C ALA A 117 18.09 -2.65 4.23
N LEU A 118 17.60 -1.94 3.22
CA LEU A 118 18.24 -0.78 2.62
C LEU A 118 17.44 0.49 2.96
N PHE A 119 18.14 1.52 3.41
CA PHE A 119 17.62 2.85 3.67
C PHE A 119 18.29 3.84 2.75
N ALA A 120 17.54 4.76 2.17
CA ALA A 120 18.13 5.88 1.48
C ALA A 120 17.40 7.19 1.78
N GLY A 121 18.18 8.26 1.93
CA GLY A 121 17.67 9.59 2.19
C GLY A 121 18.45 10.65 1.44
N ASP A 122 17.86 11.83 1.34
CA ASP A 122 18.44 12.95 0.63
C ASP A 122 19.43 13.74 1.49
N LYS A 123 19.97 14.80 0.90
CA LYS A 123 20.90 15.74 1.54
C LYS A 123 20.28 16.59 2.66
N GLU A 124 18.95 16.64 2.78
CA GLU A 124 18.24 17.27 3.90
C GLU A 124 18.07 16.29 5.07
N GLY A 125 18.54 15.05 4.92
CA GLY A 125 18.37 13.97 5.90
C GLY A 125 16.98 13.33 5.85
N GLU A 126 16.16 13.67 4.86
CA GLU A 126 14.80 13.15 4.70
C GLU A 126 14.82 11.80 3.97
N LEU A 127 14.14 10.81 4.53
CA LEU A 127 14.15 9.42 4.06
C LEU A 127 13.23 9.24 2.85
N PHE A 128 13.73 8.74 1.73
CA PHE A 128 12.92 8.49 0.53
C PHE A 128 12.75 7.01 0.17
N LEU A 129 13.52 6.12 0.79
CA LEU A 129 13.41 4.68 0.56
C LEU A 129 13.63 3.91 1.86
N VAL A 130 12.69 2.99 2.15
CA VAL A 130 12.91 1.85 3.03
C VAL A 130 12.58 0.59 2.28
N TRP A 131 13.56 -0.30 2.15
CA TRP A 131 13.38 -1.59 1.51
C TRP A 131 13.83 -2.69 2.46
N GLU A 132 12.88 -3.38 3.06
CA GLU A 132 13.11 -4.52 3.97
C GLU A 132 13.09 -5.84 3.18
N ASN A 133 13.73 -6.88 3.72
CA ASN A 133 13.94 -8.17 3.05
C ASN A 133 14.46 -8.05 1.63
N VAL A 134 15.49 -7.23 1.42
CA VAL A 134 16.09 -7.05 0.10
C VAL A 134 16.58 -8.41 -0.41
N PRO A 135 16.10 -8.90 -1.57
CA PRO A 135 16.59 -10.16 -2.10
C PRO A 135 18.09 -10.09 -2.40
N SER A 136 18.82 -11.12 -1.98
CA SER A 136 20.29 -11.11 -2.00
C SER A 136 20.93 -11.33 -3.38
N ASP A 137 20.12 -11.73 -4.35
CA ASP A 137 20.49 -12.08 -5.72
C ASP A 137 20.19 -10.96 -6.71
N LEU A 138 19.75 -9.79 -6.21
CA LEU A 138 19.48 -8.64 -7.06
C LEU A 138 20.76 -8.09 -7.69
N PRO A 139 20.75 -7.84 -9.02
CA PRO A 139 21.84 -7.13 -9.67
C PRO A 139 22.04 -5.74 -9.10
N ALA A 140 23.30 -5.30 -9.03
CA ALA A 140 23.68 -3.96 -8.57
C ALA A 140 22.93 -2.84 -9.31
N GLN A 141 22.69 -3.01 -10.62
CA GLN A 141 21.92 -2.06 -11.43
C GLN A 141 20.46 -1.97 -10.99
N THR A 142 19.84 -3.09 -10.59
CA THR A 142 18.45 -3.10 -10.10
C THR A 142 18.33 -2.38 -8.76
N LEU A 143 19.31 -2.57 -7.87
CA LEU A 143 19.39 -1.83 -6.60
C LEU A 143 19.51 -0.33 -6.87
N LEU A 144 20.43 0.07 -7.76
CA LEU A 144 20.65 1.48 -8.11
C LEU A 144 19.41 2.12 -8.73
N ALA A 145 18.81 1.47 -9.74
CA ALA A 145 17.64 1.99 -10.43
C ALA A 145 16.48 2.26 -9.47
N ARG A 146 16.24 1.37 -8.50
CA ARG A 146 15.19 1.56 -7.49
C ARG A 146 15.49 2.75 -6.55
N ILE A 147 16.76 2.95 -6.17
CA ILE A 147 17.18 4.09 -5.35
C ILE A 147 16.98 5.39 -6.11
N GLU A 148 17.39 5.44 -7.37
CA GLU A 148 17.26 6.62 -8.23
C GLU A 148 15.79 6.95 -8.52
N GLU A 149 14.96 5.94 -8.80
CA GLU A 149 13.51 6.10 -8.99
C GLU A 149 12.85 6.68 -7.73
N ALA A 150 13.17 6.13 -6.55
CA ALA A 150 12.63 6.63 -5.28
C ALA A 150 13.08 8.07 -4.99
N HIS A 151 14.34 8.42 -5.28
CA HIS A 151 14.85 9.78 -5.11
C HIS A 151 14.20 10.76 -6.08
N ALA A 152 14.09 10.40 -7.37
CA ALA A 152 13.43 11.22 -8.38
C ALA A 152 11.95 11.46 -8.02
N ARG A 153 11.27 10.43 -7.52
CA ARG A 153 9.89 10.54 -7.06
C ARG A 153 9.76 11.46 -5.85
N GLN A 154 10.65 11.35 -4.86
CA GLN A 154 10.65 12.26 -3.72
C GLN A 154 10.87 13.71 -4.17
N ALA A 155 11.80 13.96 -5.11
CA ALA A 155 12.05 15.29 -5.65
C ALA A 155 10.81 15.88 -6.37
N ASP A 156 10.09 15.07 -7.16
CA ASP A 156 8.83 15.46 -7.79
C ASP A 156 7.76 15.80 -6.74
N LEU A 157 7.59 14.97 -5.71
CA LEU A 157 6.66 15.22 -4.60
C LEU A 157 7.01 16.51 -3.84
N LYS A 158 8.29 16.78 -3.58
CA LYS A 158 8.74 18.05 -2.99
C LYS A 158 8.40 19.25 -3.87
N LYS A 159 8.61 19.14 -5.18
CA LYS A 159 8.29 20.20 -6.15
C LYS A 159 6.78 20.44 -6.21
N ARG A 160 5.97 19.38 -6.21
CA ARG A 160 4.51 19.44 -6.30
C ARG A 160 3.85 19.99 -5.03
N PHE A 161 4.30 19.54 -3.87
CA PHE A 161 3.61 19.83 -2.61
C PHE A 161 4.38 20.81 -1.71
N LEU A 162 5.66 20.54 -1.43
CA LEU A 162 6.40 21.36 -0.47
C LEU A 162 6.77 22.74 -1.02
N LYS A 163 7.23 22.86 -2.26
CA LYS A 163 7.59 24.15 -2.84
C LYS A 163 6.41 25.15 -2.79
N PRO A 164 5.17 24.77 -3.18
CA PRO A 164 4.00 25.62 -2.95
C PRO A 164 3.66 25.80 -1.46
N ALA A 165 3.78 24.75 -0.64
CA ALA A 165 3.47 24.84 0.80
C ALA A 165 4.32 25.90 1.51
N PHE A 166 5.59 26.05 1.15
CA PHE A 166 6.47 27.06 1.74
C PHE A 166 6.18 28.49 1.25
N GLY A 167 5.49 28.65 0.12
CA GLY A 167 5.04 29.95 -0.40
C GLY A 167 3.63 30.38 0.07
N ARG A 168 2.90 29.51 0.76
CA ARG A 168 1.52 29.75 1.24
C ARG A 168 1.46 29.79 2.78
N ALA A 169 0.40 30.39 3.31
CA ALA A 169 0.12 30.48 4.75
C ALA A 169 -1.16 29.71 5.14
N GLY A 170 -1.35 29.47 6.43
CA GLY A 170 -2.58 28.89 6.98
C GLY A 170 -2.85 27.44 6.57
N LEU A 171 -4.14 27.09 6.54
CA LEU A 171 -4.62 25.71 6.34
C LEU A 171 -4.28 25.13 4.98
N GLU A 172 -4.13 25.96 3.95
CA GLU A 172 -3.74 25.51 2.61
C GLU A 172 -2.30 24.99 2.59
N SER A 173 -1.39 25.69 3.27
CA SER A 173 -0.01 25.22 3.48
C SER A 173 0.02 23.94 4.33
N ALA A 174 -0.84 23.84 5.35
CA ALA A 174 -0.99 22.62 6.15
C ALA A 174 -1.46 21.43 5.30
N ASN A 175 -2.43 21.65 4.41
CA ASN A 175 -2.95 20.63 3.52
C ASN A 175 -1.87 20.07 2.58
N LEU A 176 -1.10 20.96 1.95
CA LEU A 176 0.02 20.55 1.09
C LEU A 176 1.12 19.80 1.85
N CYS A 177 1.42 20.20 3.09
CA CYS A 177 2.33 19.44 3.95
C CYS A 177 1.78 18.03 4.22
N GLY A 178 0.47 17.91 4.50
CA GLY A 178 -0.19 16.64 4.74
C GLY A 178 -0.20 15.72 3.53
N GLU A 179 -0.49 16.26 2.35
CA GLU A 179 -0.45 15.54 1.07
C GLU A 179 0.95 14.99 0.77
N PHE A 180 1.99 15.81 0.99
CA PHE A 180 3.38 15.36 0.84
C PHE A 180 3.68 14.17 1.77
N LEU A 181 3.38 14.32 3.07
CA LEU A 181 3.63 13.29 4.07
C LEU A 181 2.89 11.99 3.72
N ALA A 182 1.65 12.08 3.23
CA ALA A 182 0.84 10.93 2.85
C ALA A 182 1.39 10.23 1.60
N ALA A 183 1.85 11.01 0.62
CA ALA A 183 2.48 10.48 -0.59
C ALA A 183 3.82 9.77 -0.31
N MET A 184 4.50 10.08 0.79
CA MET A 184 5.72 9.39 1.21
C MET A 184 5.48 8.05 1.93
N VAL A 185 4.28 7.82 2.50
CA VAL A 185 3.95 6.60 3.26
C VAL A 185 4.29 5.30 2.50
N PRO A 186 3.92 5.13 1.21
CA PRO A 186 4.22 3.90 0.48
C PRO A 186 5.72 3.60 0.32
N PHE A 187 6.58 4.63 0.34
CA PHE A 187 8.02 4.49 0.13
C PHE A 187 8.79 4.18 1.40
N ILE A 188 8.26 4.61 2.55
CA ILE A 188 8.90 4.40 3.85
C ILE A 188 8.24 3.27 4.67
N GLY A 189 7.09 2.77 4.21
CA GLY A 189 6.44 1.56 4.70
C GLY A 189 5.49 1.75 5.89
N SER A 190 5.44 2.92 6.53
CA SER A 190 4.43 3.19 7.58
C SER A 190 4.22 4.67 7.87
N GLU A 191 3.01 5.02 8.29
CA GLU A 191 2.67 6.37 8.77
C GLU A 191 3.50 6.77 9.99
N ALA A 192 3.76 5.83 10.90
CA ALA A 192 4.57 6.08 12.10
C ALA A 192 6.00 6.54 11.77
N ARG A 193 6.58 6.06 10.65
CA ARG A 193 7.90 6.51 10.18
C ARG A 193 7.88 7.91 9.61
N VAL A 194 6.76 8.34 9.00
CA VAL A 194 6.60 9.70 8.47
C VAL A 194 6.65 10.70 9.62
N CYS A 195 5.98 10.36 10.72
CA CYS A 195 5.81 11.22 11.89
C CYS A 195 6.88 11.03 12.95
N GLY A 196 7.68 9.97 12.83
CA GLY A 196 8.85 9.75 13.65
C GLY A 196 9.76 10.97 13.58
N GLU A 197 10.32 11.37 14.73
CA GLU A 197 11.09 12.60 14.93
C GLU A 197 12.31 12.79 14.01
N LYS A 198 12.59 11.85 13.09
CA LYS A 198 13.82 11.83 12.30
C LYS A 198 13.65 11.77 10.78
N ALA A 199 12.49 11.39 10.20
CA ALA A 199 12.37 11.24 8.74
C ALA A 199 11.85 12.52 8.07
N TYR A 200 10.80 13.13 8.63
CA TYR A 200 10.15 14.32 8.08
C TYR A 200 9.76 15.34 9.16
N ALA A 201 10.52 15.41 10.25
CA ALA A 201 10.22 16.24 11.42
C ALA A 201 9.98 17.72 11.07
N ARG A 202 10.74 18.26 10.11
CA ARG A 202 10.56 19.65 9.63
C ARG A 202 9.16 19.88 9.06
N VAL A 203 8.71 18.99 8.17
CA VAL A 203 7.39 19.09 7.51
C VAL A 203 6.27 18.82 8.51
N TRP A 204 6.44 17.80 9.36
CA TRP A 204 5.51 17.47 10.44
C TRP A 204 5.31 18.62 11.43
N ASN A 205 6.39 19.21 11.93
CA ASN A 205 6.34 20.34 12.86
C ASN A 205 5.70 21.56 12.21
N ARG A 206 5.97 21.81 10.92
CA ARG A 206 5.30 22.87 10.16
C ARG A 206 3.79 22.63 10.09
N LEU A 207 3.36 21.42 9.74
CA LEU A 207 1.94 21.06 9.69
C LEU A 207 1.24 21.31 11.03
N ARG A 208 1.84 20.85 12.15
CA ARG A 208 1.29 21.06 13.49
C ARG A 208 1.19 22.54 13.88
N LYS A 209 2.16 23.35 13.46
CA LYS A 209 2.15 24.79 13.71
C LYS A 209 1.07 25.51 12.88
N LEU A 210 0.84 25.08 11.65
CA LEU A 210 -0.13 25.70 10.74
C LEU A 210 -1.58 25.30 11.02
N ASP A 211 -1.82 24.11 11.55
CA ASP A 211 -3.15 23.60 11.87
C ASP A 211 -3.24 23.00 13.29
N PRO A 212 -3.05 23.78 14.37
CA PRO A 212 -2.90 23.26 15.73
C PRO A 212 -4.16 22.57 16.28
N LYS A 213 -5.34 22.79 15.67
CA LYS A 213 -6.61 22.16 16.04
C LYS A 213 -6.99 21.01 15.11
N ASP A 214 -6.10 20.64 14.18
CA ASP A 214 -6.29 19.61 13.18
C ASP A 214 -7.61 19.76 12.38
N LYS A 215 -7.93 20.98 11.95
CA LYS A 215 -9.13 21.25 11.15
C LYS A 215 -9.10 20.52 9.81
N THR A 216 -7.91 20.30 9.26
CA THR A 216 -7.73 19.53 8.03
C THR A 216 -7.88 18.02 8.27
N GLY A 217 -7.52 17.52 9.45
CA GLY A 217 -7.54 16.08 9.77
C GLY A 217 -6.24 15.35 9.43
N TRP A 218 -5.21 16.06 8.97
CA TRP A 218 -3.92 15.47 8.68
C TRP A 218 -3.17 15.02 9.93
N GLN A 219 -3.21 15.76 11.04
CA GLN A 219 -2.56 15.32 12.27
C GLN A 219 -3.19 14.02 12.78
N ARG A 220 -4.52 13.91 12.72
CA ARG A 220 -5.25 12.69 13.07
C ARG A 220 -4.76 11.53 12.23
N ARG A 221 -4.75 11.63 10.90
CA ARG A 221 -4.24 10.56 10.02
C ARG A 221 -2.89 10.02 10.50
N PHE A 222 -2.00 10.90 10.90
CA PHE A 222 -0.62 10.57 11.23
C PHE A 222 -0.41 10.11 12.68
N THR A 223 -1.35 10.38 13.57
CA THR A 223 -1.28 10.00 14.99
C THR A 223 -2.19 8.82 15.35
N LEU A 224 -3.18 8.51 14.51
CA LEU A 224 -4.13 7.43 14.73
C LEU A 224 -3.49 6.03 14.62
N GLY A 225 -2.37 5.92 13.90
CA GLY A 225 -1.71 4.65 13.59
C GLY A 225 -2.61 3.72 12.77
N SER A 226 -2.47 2.40 12.93
CA SER A 226 -3.33 1.40 12.24
C SER A 226 -4.77 1.35 12.77
N GLY A 227 -5.10 2.18 13.77
CA GLY A 227 -6.41 2.18 14.42
C GLY A 227 -6.67 0.99 15.37
N ALA A 228 -5.71 0.07 15.54
CA ALA A 228 -5.86 -1.11 16.41
C ALA A 228 -6.18 -0.76 17.88
N ALA A 229 -5.77 0.41 18.36
CA ALA A 229 -6.10 0.88 19.70
C ALA A 229 -7.62 1.10 19.87
N PHE A 230 -8.32 1.63 18.87
CA PHE A 230 -9.77 1.85 18.93
C PHE A 230 -10.54 0.53 19.05
N VAL A 231 -10.13 -0.46 18.25
CA VAL A 231 -10.72 -1.80 18.29
C VAL A 231 -10.53 -2.43 19.67
N LYS A 232 -9.35 -2.28 20.29
CA LYS A 232 -9.07 -2.78 21.65
C LYS A 232 -9.90 -2.07 22.71
N ILE A 233 -10.03 -0.75 22.63
CA ILE A 233 -10.84 0.04 23.57
C ILE A 233 -12.32 -0.36 23.46
N ALA A 234 -12.84 -0.48 22.23
CA ALA A 234 -14.21 -0.94 21.99
C ALA A 234 -14.44 -2.37 22.51
N ALA A 235 -13.50 -3.28 22.27
CA ALA A 235 -13.56 -4.63 22.81
C ALA A 235 -13.58 -4.63 24.35
N ALA A 236 -12.81 -3.76 25.00
CA ALA A 236 -12.83 -3.61 26.46
C ALA A 236 -14.21 -3.17 26.97
N TYR A 237 -14.80 -2.13 26.36
CA TYR A 237 -16.18 -1.71 26.70
C TYR A 237 -17.20 -2.84 26.51
N ALA A 238 -17.07 -3.63 25.44
CA ALA A 238 -17.95 -4.77 25.19
C ALA A 238 -17.76 -5.89 26.22
N LEU A 239 -16.52 -6.15 26.66
CA LEU A 239 -16.20 -7.13 27.70
C LEU A 239 -16.78 -6.73 29.07
N GLU A 240 -16.78 -5.44 29.38
CA GLU A 240 -17.29 -4.87 30.63
C GLU A 240 -18.82 -4.70 30.64
N GLY A 241 -19.52 -5.08 29.57
CA GLY A 241 -20.97 -4.88 29.44
C GLY A 241 -21.39 -3.41 29.29
N ASN A 242 -20.44 -2.52 28.99
CA ASN A 242 -20.66 -1.08 28.86
C ASN A 242 -20.63 -0.61 27.40
N ALA A 243 -21.40 -1.30 26.55
CA ALA A 243 -21.46 -1.02 25.12
C ALA A 243 -21.94 0.41 24.80
N ALA A 244 -22.78 1.00 25.66
CA ALA A 244 -23.25 2.38 25.51
C ALA A 244 -22.13 3.41 25.64
N ALA A 245 -21.24 3.28 26.63
CA ALA A 245 -20.07 4.16 26.75
C ALA A 245 -19.11 3.95 25.56
N GLY A 246 -18.93 2.70 25.13
CA GLY A 246 -18.15 2.39 23.93
C GLY A 246 -18.72 3.04 22.66
N ALA A 247 -20.05 3.05 22.50
CA ALA A 247 -20.71 3.72 21.39
C ALA A 247 -20.52 5.25 21.44
N GLY A 248 -20.60 5.85 22.63
CA GLY A 248 -20.28 7.27 22.84
C GLY A 248 -18.83 7.62 22.49
N PHE A 249 -17.88 6.77 22.88
CA PHE A 249 -16.47 6.91 22.49
C PHE A 249 -16.30 6.88 20.96
N LEU A 250 -16.91 5.91 20.26
CA LEU A 250 -16.82 5.84 18.80
C LEU A 250 -17.51 7.00 18.10
N ALA A 251 -18.64 7.48 18.63
CA ALA A 251 -19.31 8.67 18.11
C ALA A 251 -18.41 9.91 18.21
N ALA A 252 -17.73 10.09 19.36
CA ALA A 252 -16.77 11.18 19.55
C ALA A 252 -15.55 11.06 18.61
N GLU A 253 -15.07 9.84 18.35
CA GLU A 253 -14.02 9.61 17.36
C GLU A 253 -14.49 9.91 15.93
N ARG A 254 -15.72 9.53 15.58
CA ARG A 254 -16.30 9.81 14.25
C ARG A 254 -16.58 11.30 14.01
N ALA A 255 -16.82 12.07 15.06
CA ALA A 255 -17.03 13.52 14.96
C ALA A 255 -15.75 14.31 14.62
N LYS A 256 -14.57 13.71 14.76
CA LYS A 256 -13.29 14.33 14.39
C LYS A 256 -13.10 14.32 12.86
N PRO A 257 -12.28 15.23 12.29
CA PRO A 257 -12.07 15.29 10.84
C PRO A 257 -11.49 13.96 10.29
N ASN A 258 -12.23 13.29 9.40
CA ASN A 258 -11.87 11.95 8.89
C ASN A 258 -11.53 11.92 7.39
N ALA A 259 -11.56 13.07 6.72
CA ALA A 259 -11.40 13.17 5.26
C ALA A 259 -10.09 12.56 4.75
N HIS A 260 -9.03 12.62 5.55
CA HIS A 260 -7.70 12.14 5.19
C HIS A 260 -7.34 10.79 5.83
N LEU A 261 -8.23 10.11 6.54
CA LEU A 261 -7.90 8.80 7.09
C LEU A 261 -7.60 7.79 5.97
N SER A 262 -6.61 6.92 6.21
CA SER A 262 -6.34 5.80 5.31
C SER A 262 -7.52 4.82 5.28
N VAL A 263 -7.54 3.93 4.28
CA VAL A 263 -8.56 2.85 4.20
C VAL A 263 -8.55 2.02 5.49
N GLU A 264 -7.37 1.58 5.94
CA GLU A 264 -7.23 0.79 7.17
C GLU A 264 -7.74 1.52 8.41
N GLN A 265 -7.47 2.82 8.53
CA GLN A 265 -7.95 3.63 9.65
C GLN A 265 -9.47 3.75 9.67
N ARG A 266 -10.10 3.93 8.51
CA ARG A 266 -11.56 3.95 8.39
C ARG A 266 -12.15 2.59 8.73
N GLN A 267 -11.54 1.51 8.26
CA GLN A 267 -11.94 0.15 8.59
C GLN A 267 -11.81 -0.14 10.09
N ALA A 268 -10.76 0.33 10.76
CA ALA A 268 -10.58 0.15 12.19
C ALA A 268 -11.73 0.78 13.00
N LEU A 269 -12.28 1.93 12.57
CA LEU A 269 -13.45 2.53 13.21
C LEU A 269 -14.72 1.67 13.06
N GLU A 270 -14.90 1.03 11.90
CA GLU A 270 -16.02 0.11 11.67
C GLU A 270 -15.83 -1.23 12.42
N MET A 271 -14.59 -1.74 12.47
CA MET A 271 -14.25 -2.93 13.28
C MET A 271 -14.45 -2.68 14.78
N ALA A 272 -14.18 -1.47 15.25
CA ALA A 272 -14.45 -1.11 16.64
C ALA A 272 -15.96 -1.08 16.92
N ALA A 273 -16.78 -0.59 15.98
CA ALA A 273 -18.24 -0.66 16.11
C ALA A 273 -18.73 -2.12 16.13
N PHE A 274 -18.14 -2.98 15.29
CA PHE A 274 -18.42 -4.42 15.28
C PHE A 274 -18.12 -5.06 16.65
N GLU A 275 -16.97 -4.75 17.28
CA GLU A 275 -16.63 -5.29 18.60
C GLU A 275 -17.68 -4.97 19.67
N LEU A 276 -18.32 -3.80 19.61
CA LEU A 276 -19.37 -3.41 20.56
C LEU A 276 -20.68 -4.18 20.40
N CYS A 277 -20.97 -4.69 19.20
CA CYS A 277 -22.25 -5.36 18.91
C CYS A 277 -22.12 -6.86 18.69
N ARG A 278 -20.93 -7.40 18.42
CA ARG A 278 -20.76 -8.82 18.00
C ARG A 278 -21.22 -9.87 19.01
N ARG A 279 -21.40 -9.50 20.28
CA ARG A 279 -21.86 -10.40 21.35
C ARG A 279 -23.36 -10.29 21.62
N ASP A 280 -24.01 -9.29 21.06
CA ASP A 280 -25.44 -9.06 21.19
C ASP A 280 -26.15 -9.67 19.98
N GLU A 281 -26.79 -10.82 20.19
CA GLU A 281 -27.47 -11.57 19.12
C GLU A 281 -28.59 -10.74 18.48
N SER A 282 -29.23 -9.83 19.23
CA SER A 282 -30.27 -8.95 18.69
C SER A 282 -29.72 -7.95 17.66
N ARG A 283 -28.40 -7.73 17.65
CA ARG A 283 -27.67 -6.83 16.74
C ARG A 283 -26.86 -7.59 15.70
N ARG A 284 -27.13 -8.87 15.47
CA ARG A 284 -26.38 -9.71 14.52
C ARG A 284 -26.36 -9.13 13.10
N GLU A 285 -27.49 -8.67 12.58
CA GLU A 285 -27.53 -8.07 11.24
C GLU A 285 -26.74 -6.76 11.15
N GLU A 286 -26.71 -5.96 12.22
CA GLU A 286 -25.86 -4.78 12.31
C GLU A 286 -24.37 -5.18 12.29
N ALA A 287 -23.99 -6.21 13.04
CA ALA A 287 -22.63 -6.75 13.05
C ALA A 287 -22.20 -7.22 11.65
N LEU A 288 -23.05 -7.97 10.95
CA LEU A 288 -22.79 -8.43 9.58
C LEU A 288 -22.68 -7.25 8.60
N ALA A 289 -23.54 -6.23 8.73
CA ALA A 289 -23.47 -5.04 7.89
C ALA A 289 -22.15 -4.26 8.09
N LEU A 290 -21.67 -4.14 9.33
CA LEU A 290 -20.38 -3.52 9.64
C LEU A 290 -19.20 -4.28 9.02
N LEU A 291 -19.19 -5.61 9.12
CA LEU A 291 -18.14 -6.43 8.49
C LEU A 291 -18.15 -6.29 6.96
N ARG A 292 -19.32 -6.32 6.32
CA ARG A 292 -19.44 -6.09 4.87
C ARG A 292 -18.93 -4.71 4.48
N LYS A 293 -19.20 -3.69 5.29
CA LYS A 293 -18.68 -2.32 5.10
C LYS A 293 -17.16 -2.26 5.24
N VAL A 294 -16.57 -3.01 6.18
CA VAL A 294 -15.10 -3.12 6.29
C VAL A 294 -14.53 -3.74 5.01
N CYS A 295 -15.08 -4.84 4.53
CA CYS A 295 -14.62 -5.49 3.29
C CYS A 295 -14.75 -4.59 2.06
N SER A 296 -15.84 -3.82 1.94
CA SER A 296 -16.05 -2.94 0.78
C SER A 296 -15.11 -1.73 0.76
N LEU A 297 -14.58 -1.30 1.91
CA LEU A 297 -13.54 -0.28 1.97
C LEU A 297 -12.19 -0.77 1.44
N GLY A 298 -11.87 -2.07 1.60
CA GLY A 298 -10.62 -2.66 1.14
C GLY A 298 -10.37 -4.06 1.73
N TYR A 299 -10.71 -5.12 1.02
CA TYR A 299 -10.65 -6.48 1.56
C TYR A 299 -9.23 -7.03 1.73
N ALA A 300 -8.25 -6.51 0.98
CA ALA A 300 -6.85 -6.95 1.04
C ALA A 300 -6.07 -6.37 2.23
N THR A 301 -6.65 -5.43 2.98
CA THR A 301 -6.02 -4.88 4.18
C THR A 301 -6.09 -5.86 5.35
N THR A 302 -5.32 -5.59 6.40
CA THR A 302 -5.36 -6.41 7.63
C THR A 302 -6.78 -6.51 8.21
N TRP A 303 -7.52 -5.39 8.23
CA TRP A 303 -8.90 -5.35 8.72
C TRP A 303 -9.90 -5.96 7.75
N GLY A 304 -9.68 -5.81 6.45
CA GLY A 304 -10.48 -6.46 5.40
C GLY A 304 -10.42 -7.99 5.52
N VAL A 305 -9.22 -8.54 5.65
CA VAL A 305 -9.00 -9.98 5.85
C VAL A 305 -9.66 -10.47 7.14
N ALA A 306 -9.50 -9.75 8.25
CA ALA A 306 -10.17 -10.08 9.50
C ALA A 306 -11.70 -10.07 9.37
N ALA A 307 -12.27 -9.07 8.68
CA ALA A 307 -13.72 -8.99 8.48
C ALA A 307 -14.26 -10.12 7.60
N MET A 308 -13.54 -10.52 6.56
CA MET A 308 -13.90 -11.69 5.76
C MET A 308 -13.90 -12.97 6.60
N GLY A 309 -12.89 -13.18 7.44
CA GLY A 309 -12.83 -14.35 8.34
C GLY A 309 -13.99 -14.40 9.33
N TRP A 310 -14.43 -13.26 9.85
CA TRP A 310 -15.63 -13.18 10.69
C TRP A 310 -16.91 -13.50 9.91
N LEU A 311 -17.09 -12.93 8.72
CA LEU A 311 -18.25 -13.20 7.88
C LEU A 311 -18.37 -14.69 7.52
N ASP A 312 -17.24 -15.32 7.19
CA ASP A 312 -17.16 -16.76 6.93
C ASP A 312 -17.51 -17.59 8.17
N SER A 313 -16.99 -17.20 9.35
CA SER A 313 -17.32 -17.84 10.63
C SER A 313 -18.81 -17.73 11.00
N PHE A 314 -19.50 -16.69 10.53
CA PHE A 314 -20.95 -16.55 10.68
C PHE A 314 -21.76 -17.32 9.61
N GLY A 315 -21.10 -18.04 8.70
CA GLY A 315 -21.73 -18.74 7.58
C GLY A 315 -22.32 -17.79 6.53
N LYS A 316 -21.82 -16.56 6.47
CA LYS A 316 -22.30 -15.49 5.59
C LYS A 316 -21.14 -14.82 4.84
N PRO A 317 -20.28 -15.56 4.13
CA PRO A 317 -19.18 -14.97 3.39
C PRO A 317 -19.71 -13.94 2.38
N PRO A 318 -18.98 -12.85 2.11
CA PRO A 318 -19.49 -11.76 1.30
C PRO A 318 -19.52 -12.10 -0.19
N LEU A 319 -20.56 -11.63 -0.89
CA LEU A 319 -20.57 -11.53 -2.34
C LEU A 319 -19.33 -10.74 -2.82
N SER A 320 -18.41 -11.43 -3.46
CA SER A 320 -17.09 -10.87 -3.78
C SER A 320 -16.42 -11.63 -4.92
N ILE A 321 -15.39 -11.03 -5.53
CA ILE A 321 -14.57 -11.76 -6.50
C ILE A 321 -13.89 -12.99 -5.85
N PRO A 322 -13.28 -12.92 -4.65
CA PRO A 322 -12.61 -14.07 -4.05
C PRO A 322 -13.54 -15.20 -3.57
N TYR A 323 -14.72 -14.88 -3.03
CA TYR A 323 -15.65 -15.88 -2.46
C TYR A 323 -16.82 -16.23 -3.40
N GLY A 324 -16.99 -15.49 -4.49
CA GLY A 324 -18.11 -15.63 -5.40
C GLY A 324 -19.44 -15.24 -4.76
N TRP A 325 -20.51 -15.96 -5.10
CA TRP A 325 -21.86 -15.74 -4.58
C TRP A 325 -22.35 -16.92 -3.76
N GLN A 326 -23.29 -16.65 -2.86
CA GLN A 326 -23.88 -17.58 -1.90
C GLN A 326 -25.40 -17.66 -2.09
N PRO A 327 -26.05 -18.68 -1.48
CA PRO A 327 -27.50 -18.76 -1.49
C PRO A 327 -28.13 -17.48 -0.90
N GLY A 328 -29.00 -16.84 -1.66
CA GLY A 328 -29.64 -15.57 -1.30
C GLY A 328 -29.03 -14.31 -1.95
N ASP A 329 -27.85 -14.39 -2.57
CA ASP A 329 -27.29 -13.28 -3.35
C ASP A 329 -28.00 -13.09 -4.71
N ILE A 330 -28.69 -14.13 -5.18
CA ILE A 330 -29.44 -14.15 -6.44
C ILE A 330 -30.92 -14.40 -6.12
N SER A 331 -31.80 -13.53 -6.64
CA SER A 331 -33.25 -13.70 -6.55
C SER A 331 -33.78 -14.67 -7.61
N ARG A 332 -34.87 -15.38 -7.29
CA ARG A 332 -35.62 -16.17 -8.28
C ARG A 332 -36.21 -15.24 -9.36
N GLY A 333 -36.11 -15.66 -10.62
CA GLY A 333 -36.54 -14.88 -11.77
C GLY A 333 -35.44 -13.92 -12.22
N PRO A 334 -35.81 -12.73 -12.76
CA PRO A 334 -34.83 -11.69 -13.09
C PRO A 334 -34.08 -11.25 -11.83
N PHE A 335 -32.76 -11.15 -11.95
CA PHE A 335 -31.91 -10.68 -10.87
C PHE A 335 -30.90 -9.64 -11.35
N LYS A 336 -30.42 -8.86 -10.39
CA LYS A 336 -29.32 -7.92 -10.52
C LYS A 336 -28.42 -8.08 -9.32
N MET A 337 -27.20 -8.55 -9.55
CA MET A 337 -26.21 -8.84 -8.52
C MET A 337 -25.06 -7.84 -8.64
N LYS A 338 -24.83 -7.05 -7.60
CA LYS A 338 -23.76 -6.05 -7.55
C LYS A 338 -22.63 -6.50 -6.64
N VAL A 339 -21.46 -6.70 -7.21
CA VAL A 339 -20.21 -7.08 -6.55
C VAL A 339 -19.34 -5.85 -6.38
N GLN A 340 -18.84 -5.60 -5.18
CA GLN A 340 -17.93 -4.47 -4.89
C GLN A 340 -16.59 -4.95 -4.33
N ILE A 341 -16.61 -6.06 -3.59
CA ILE A 341 -15.44 -6.59 -2.89
C ILE A 341 -14.59 -7.37 -3.89
N GLY A 342 -13.31 -6.98 -4.03
CA GLY A 342 -12.37 -7.63 -4.96
C GLY A 342 -12.39 -7.11 -6.39
N VAL A 343 -13.24 -6.14 -6.71
CA VAL A 343 -13.40 -5.66 -8.09
C VAL A 343 -12.21 -4.83 -8.53
N ARG A 344 -11.78 -3.84 -7.73
CA ARG A 344 -10.70 -2.93 -8.12
C ARG A 344 -9.40 -3.69 -8.39
N GLU A 345 -9.06 -4.62 -7.52
CA GLU A 345 -7.88 -5.47 -7.59
C GLU A 345 -7.95 -6.47 -8.75
N ALA A 346 -9.16 -6.86 -9.17
CA ALA A 346 -9.37 -7.72 -10.33
C ALA A 346 -9.17 -7.00 -11.68
N PHE A 347 -9.21 -5.66 -11.70
CA PHE A 347 -9.02 -4.81 -12.88
C PHE A 347 -7.90 -3.78 -12.67
N PRO A 348 -6.65 -4.21 -12.42
CA PRO A 348 -5.56 -3.31 -12.01
C PRO A 348 -5.07 -2.37 -13.12
N ALA A 349 -5.34 -2.69 -14.39
CA ALA A 349 -4.89 -1.90 -15.54
C ALA A 349 -5.80 -2.10 -16.75
N ALA A 350 -5.65 -1.26 -17.76
CA ALA A 350 -6.26 -1.49 -19.06
C ALA A 350 -5.72 -2.76 -19.72
N GLY A 351 -6.60 -3.49 -20.41
CA GLY A 351 -6.31 -4.80 -20.95
C GLY A 351 -7.55 -5.49 -21.49
N ARG A 352 -7.35 -6.62 -22.13
CA ARG A 352 -8.45 -7.53 -22.45
C ARG A 352 -8.73 -8.39 -21.22
N TYR A 353 -9.99 -8.49 -20.82
CA TYR A 353 -10.40 -9.28 -19.66
C TYR A 353 -11.40 -10.36 -20.03
N THR A 354 -11.32 -11.47 -19.30
CA THR A 354 -12.38 -12.47 -19.21
C THR A 354 -12.91 -12.50 -17.78
N VAL A 355 -14.23 -12.41 -17.64
CA VAL A 355 -14.94 -12.62 -16.38
C VAL A 355 -15.79 -13.88 -16.52
N SER A 356 -15.59 -14.84 -15.65
CA SER A 356 -16.31 -16.11 -15.63
C SER A 356 -17.10 -16.27 -14.34
N PHE A 357 -18.38 -16.62 -14.46
CA PHE A 357 -19.25 -17.01 -13.37
C PHE A 357 -19.46 -18.52 -13.47
N ARG A 358 -18.96 -19.28 -12.50
CA ARG A 358 -19.12 -20.74 -12.46
C ARG A 358 -20.02 -21.13 -11.31
N ARG A 359 -21.15 -21.76 -11.62
CA ARG A 359 -22.08 -22.31 -10.64
C ARG A 359 -21.49 -23.54 -9.96
N LEU A 360 -21.70 -23.65 -8.65
CA LEU A 360 -21.43 -24.84 -7.87
C LEU A 360 -22.78 -25.42 -7.41
N GLY A 361 -23.15 -26.59 -7.92
CA GLY A 361 -24.42 -27.28 -7.58
C GLY A 361 -25.47 -27.30 -8.70
N MET A 362 -26.70 -27.71 -8.33
CA MET A 362 -27.84 -27.89 -9.23
C MET A 362 -28.69 -26.62 -9.37
N GLY A 363 -29.46 -26.50 -10.47
CA GLY A 363 -30.37 -25.38 -10.73
C GLY A 363 -29.88 -24.38 -11.77
N GLY A 364 -30.76 -23.84 -12.60
CA GLY A 364 -30.43 -22.93 -13.70
C GLY A 364 -30.16 -21.50 -13.23
N VAL A 365 -28.96 -21.00 -13.53
CA VAL A 365 -28.60 -19.58 -13.44
C VAL A 365 -27.99 -19.17 -14.78
N ARG A 366 -28.56 -18.16 -15.41
CA ARG A 366 -28.05 -17.57 -16.65
C ARG A 366 -27.69 -16.13 -16.39
N PHE A 367 -26.45 -15.76 -16.64
CA PHE A 367 -26.00 -14.38 -16.62
C PHE A 367 -26.10 -13.83 -18.05
N ASP A 368 -26.69 -12.64 -18.21
CA ASP A 368 -27.03 -12.07 -19.52
C ASP A 368 -26.20 -10.84 -19.85
N THR A 369 -25.97 -9.97 -18.86
CA THR A 369 -25.20 -8.73 -19.01
C THR A 369 -24.23 -8.57 -17.85
N LEU A 370 -23.02 -8.13 -18.14
CA LEU A 370 -22.03 -7.68 -17.17
C LEU A 370 -21.77 -6.19 -17.38
N GLU A 371 -21.67 -5.43 -16.30
CA GLU A 371 -21.40 -4.00 -16.35
C GLU A 371 -20.39 -3.60 -15.26
N LEU A 372 -19.42 -2.73 -15.60
CA LEU A 372 -18.41 -2.21 -14.69
C LEU A 372 -18.69 -0.75 -14.37
N PHE A 373 -18.47 -0.33 -13.12
CA PHE A 373 -18.81 1.02 -12.64
C PHE A 373 -17.67 1.72 -11.90
N GLU A 374 -17.60 3.04 -12.06
CA GLU A 374 -16.96 3.96 -11.12
C GLU A 374 -18.05 4.73 -10.35
N GLY A 375 -18.25 4.39 -9.08
CA GLY A 375 -19.36 4.93 -8.29
C GLY A 375 -20.72 4.59 -8.90
N SER A 376 -21.35 5.58 -9.53
CA SER A 376 -22.63 5.46 -10.25
C SER A 376 -22.49 5.48 -11.77
N GLU A 377 -21.30 5.77 -12.30
CA GLU A 377 -21.06 5.86 -13.74
C GLU A 377 -20.72 4.49 -14.33
N SER A 378 -21.38 4.13 -15.44
CA SER A 378 -21.10 2.90 -16.19
C SER A 378 -19.89 3.11 -17.10
N LEU A 379 -18.88 2.27 -16.93
CA LEU A 379 -17.63 2.32 -17.70
C LEU A 379 -17.68 1.37 -18.90
N VAL A 380 -18.14 0.13 -18.68
CA VAL A 380 -18.19 -0.92 -19.70
C VAL A 380 -19.41 -1.77 -19.48
N ARG A 381 -20.17 -2.01 -20.56
CA ARG A 381 -21.30 -2.94 -20.57
C ARG A 381 -21.08 -4.02 -21.63
N VAL A 382 -21.23 -5.27 -21.23
CA VAL A 382 -20.97 -6.45 -22.05
C VAL A 382 -22.21 -7.32 -22.07
N GLN A 383 -22.63 -7.70 -23.27
CA GLN A 383 -23.76 -8.59 -23.52
C GLN A 383 -23.30 -9.81 -24.32
N ASN A 384 -24.19 -10.79 -24.51
CA ASN A 384 -23.95 -12.01 -25.27
C ASN A 384 -22.78 -12.85 -24.72
N PRO A 385 -22.87 -13.32 -23.47
CA PRO A 385 -21.82 -14.15 -22.90
C PRO A 385 -21.73 -15.51 -23.59
N THR A 386 -20.56 -16.13 -23.48
CA THR A 386 -20.35 -17.51 -23.91
C THR A 386 -20.67 -18.47 -22.77
N LEU A 387 -21.45 -19.51 -23.05
CA LEU A 387 -21.77 -20.58 -22.10
C LEU A 387 -20.86 -21.79 -22.33
N SER A 388 -20.44 -22.45 -21.25
CA SER A 388 -19.79 -23.76 -21.33
C SER A 388 -20.76 -24.84 -21.80
N LYS A 389 -20.23 -25.96 -22.31
CA LYS A 389 -21.04 -27.08 -22.85
C LYS A 389 -22.01 -27.68 -21.83
N ASP A 390 -21.64 -27.65 -20.55
CA ASP A 390 -22.45 -28.13 -19.43
C ASP A 390 -23.32 -27.02 -18.81
N GLU A 391 -23.34 -25.84 -19.42
CA GLU A 391 -24.08 -24.64 -18.99
C GLU A 391 -23.79 -24.22 -17.54
N SER A 392 -22.69 -24.69 -16.95
CA SER A 392 -22.30 -24.38 -15.57
C SER A 392 -21.51 -23.08 -15.45
N THR A 393 -20.92 -22.61 -16.56
CA THR A 393 -20.04 -21.44 -16.60
C THR A 393 -20.49 -20.45 -17.66
N THR A 394 -20.68 -19.20 -17.25
CA THR A 394 -20.96 -18.07 -18.14
C THR A 394 -19.76 -17.13 -18.20
N THR A 395 -19.34 -16.79 -19.41
CA THR A 395 -18.09 -16.06 -19.66
C THR A 395 -18.34 -14.79 -20.46
N PHE A 396 -17.88 -13.65 -19.93
CA PHE A 396 -17.86 -12.37 -20.62
C PHE A 396 -16.43 -12.04 -21.00
N THR A 397 -16.21 -11.59 -22.24
CA THR A 397 -14.89 -11.14 -22.71
C THR A 397 -15.01 -9.76 -23.33
N PHE A 398 -14.16 -8.83 -22.91
CA PHE A 398 -14.20 -7.45 -23.36
C PHE A 398 -12.82 -6.78 -23.26
N ASP A 399 -12.68 -5.65 -23.95
CA ASP A 399 -11.52 -4.78 -23.85
C ASP A 399 -11.81 -3.65 -22.85
N PHE A 400 -10.90 -3.44 -21.90
CA PHE A 400 -10.95 -2.39 -20.89
C PHE A 400 -9.88 -1.35 -21.20
N TYR A 401 -10.31 -0.13 -21.57
CA TYR A 401 -9.43 0.87 -22.16
C TYR A 401 -8.60 1.67 -21.13
N PRO A 402 -7.44 2.22 -21.54
CA PRO A 402 -6.54 3.01 -20.68
C PRO A 402 -7.21 4.18 -19.95
N GLU A 403 -8.21 4.81 -20.57
CA GLU A 403 -8.97 5.91 -19.98
C GLU A 403 -9.77 5.54 -18.71
N TYR A 404 -9.95 4.24 -18.43
CA TYR A 404 -10.66 3.73 -17.26
C TYR A 404 -9.73 3.07 -16.23
N GLY A 405 -8.41 3.11 -16.45
CA GLY A 405 -7.44 2.41 -15.62
C GLY A 405 -7.52 2.85 -14.16
N ASP A 406 -7.63 1.89 -13.24
CA ASP A 406 -7.77 2.03 -11.77
C ASP A 406 -9.11 2.54 -11.19
N MET A 407 -10.08 2.87 -12.07
CA MET A 407 -11.36 3.52 -11.71
C MET A 407 -12.47 2.54 -11.31
N VAL A 408 -12.35 1.25 -11.65
CA VAL A 408 -13.43 0.27 -11.41
C VAL A 408 -13.64 0.05 -9.91
N SER A 409 -14.86 0.33 -9.46
CA SER A 409 -15.28 0.24 -8.05
C SER A 409 -16.35 -0.82 -7.81
N ALA A 410 -17.07 -1.22 -8.84
CA ALA A 410 -18.09 -2.25 -8.76
C ALA A 410 -18.26 -2.98 -10.10
N LEU A 411 -18.70 -4.23 -10.00
CA LEU A 411 -19.15 -5.07 -11.09
C LEU A 411 -20.61 -5.39 -10.84
N GLU A 412 -21.44 -5.27 -11.85
CA GLU A 412 -22.83 -5.70 -11.81
C GLU A 412 -23.04 -6.78 -12.85
N VAL A 413 -23.87 -7.76 -12.51
CA VAL A 413 -24.33 -8.75 -13.46
C VAL A 413 -25.83 -8.94 -13.33
N THR A 414 -26.52 -8.97 -14.46
CA THR A 414 -27.96 -9.25 -14.53
C THR A 414 -28.20 -10.58 -15.23
N GLY A 415 -29.33 -11.20 -14.92
CA GLY A 415 -29.65 -12.50 -15.47
C GLY A 415 -30.98 -13.06 -15.00
N LEU A 416 -31.16 -14.35 -15.21
CA LEU A 416 -32.34 -15.12 -14.81
C LEU A 416 -31.91 -16.33 -13.98
N ALA A 417 -32.60 -16.59 -12.88
CA ALA A 417 -32.40 -17.77 -12.06
C ALA A 417 -33.72 -18.53 -11.83
N ASP A 418 -33.69 -19.85 -11.90
CA ASP A 418 -34.79 -20.68 -11.42
C ASP A 418 -34.77 -20.81 -9.88
N VAL A 419 -35.68 -21.61 -9.31
CA VAL A 419 -35.78 -21.81 -7.86
C VAL A 419 -34.48 -22.39 -7.27
N ALA A 420 -33.90 -23.39 -7.93
CA ALA A 420 -32.67 -24.03 -7.46
C ALA A 420 -31.45 -23.14 -7.74
N GLY A 421 -31.48 -22.34 -8.80
CA GLY A 421 -30.48 -21.33 -9.14
C GLY A 421 -30.41 -20.19 -8.12
N ALA A 422 -31.56 -19.72 -7.61
CA ALA A 422 -31.60 -18.72 -6.52
C ALA A 422 -31.01 -19.24 -5.19
N ALA A 423 -31.05 -20.57 -5.00
CA ALA A 423 -30.44 -21.24 -3.86
C ALA A 423 -28.99 -21.71 -4.13
N SER A 424 -28.43 -21.41 -5.31
CA SER A 424 -27.09 -21.86 -5.69
C SER A 424 -25.99 -20.97 -5.09
N CYS A 425 -24.78 -21.53 -5.04
CA CYS A 425 -23.55 -20.77 -4.86
C CYS A 425 -22.69 -20.87 -6.13
N GLY A 426 -21.64 -20.07 -6.19
CA GLY A 426 -20.69 -20.17 -7.29
C GLY A 426 -19.52 -19.23 -7.15
N THR A 427 -18.60 -19.31 -8.10
CA THR A 427 -17.34 -18.57 -8.09
C THR A 427 -17.31 -17.52 -9.19
N ILE A 428 -16.69 -16.39 -8.91
CA ILE A 428 -16.41 -15.35 -9.90
C ILE A 428 -14.91 -15.35 -10.16
N ARG A 429 -14.50 -15.44 -11.42
CA ARG A 429 -13.08 -15.39 -11.81
C ARG A 429 -12.87 -14.29 -12.83
N VAL A 430 -11.92 -13.40 -12.55
CA VAL A 430 -11.46 -12.39 -13.49
C VAL A 430 -10.06 -12.77 -13.95
N SER A 431 -9.80 -12.72 -15.25
CA SER A 431 -8.52 -13.11 -15.84
C SER A 431 -8.10 -12.07 -16.90
N PRO A 432 -6.92 -11.45 -16.76
CA PRO A 432 -6.36 -10.62 -17.82
C PRO A 432 -5.82 -11.51 -18.95
N ASN A 433 -6.18 -11.19 -20.19
CA ASN A 433 -5.84 -11.96 -21.40
C ASN A 433 -4.82 -11.25 -22.29
N GLY A 434 -4.12 -10.24 -21.77
CA GLY A 434 -3.10 -9.46 -22.48
C GLY A 434 -3.52 -8.02 -22.78
N PRO A 435 -2.62 -7.23 -23.41
CA PRO A 435 -2.85 -5.81 -23.70
C PRO A 435 -3.97 -5.62 -24.74
N VAL A 436 -4.71 -4.52 -24.62
CA VAL A 436 -5.70 -4.12 -25.64
C VAL A 436 -4.97 -3.88 -26.96
N ARG A 437 -5.46 -4.47 -28.06
CA ARG A 437 -5.03 -4.04 -29.39
C ARG A 437 -5.51 -2.61 -29.58
N THR A 438 -4.57 -1.66 -29.64
CA THR A 438 -4.91 -0.26 -29.84
C THR A 438 -5.83 -0.11 -31.04
N ARG A 439 -6.86 0.73 -30.89
CA ARG A 439 -7.87 1.04 -31.91
C ARG A 439 -7.25 1.84 -33.05
N LYS A 440 -6.28 1.27 -33.78
CA LYS A 440 -5.75 1.84 -35.02
C LYS A 440 -6.46 1.18 -36.20
N SER A 441 -7.10 2.04 -36.99
CA SER A 441 -7.74 1.84 -38.30
C SER A 441 -8.99 0.96 -38.39
N ALA A 442 -10.11 1.46 -37.88
CA ALA A 442 -11.36 1.34 -38.65
C ALA A 442 -11.45 2.59 -39.54
N ARG A 443 -10.79 2.54 -40.71
CA ARG A 443 -11.09 3.45 -41.81
C ARG A 443 -12.43 2.96 -42.37
N PRO A 444 -13.46 3.81 -42.58
CA PRO A 444 -14.59 3.38 -43.39
C PRO A 444 -14.04 3.02 -44.77
N GLU A 445 -14.38 1.84 -45.28
CA GLU A 445 -14.12 1.49 -46.66
C GLU A 445 -14.77 2.57 -47.53
N SER A 446 -13.93 3.39 -48.15
CA SER A 446 -14.34 4.30 -49.20
C SER A 446 -14.91 3.46 -50.33
N SER A 447 -16.20 3.65 -50.61
CA SER A 447 -16.84 3.30 -51.86
C SER A 447 -15.94 3.74 -53.01
N SER A 448 -15.33 2.78 -53.71
CA SER A 448 -14.65 3.03 -54.97
C SER A 448 -15.72 3.34 -56.03
N GLU A 449 -15.92 4.62 -56.30
CA GLU A 449 -16.38 5.10 -57.60
C GLU A 449 -15.45 4.50 -58.66
N THR A 450 -16.03 3.72 -59.58
CA THR A 450 -15.37 3.40 -60.85
C THR A 450 -16.02 4.31 -61.87
N GLU A 451 -15.36 5.44 -62.14
CA GLU A 451 -15.55 6.19 -63.38
C GLU A 451 -15.21 5.27 -64.56
N ARG A 452 -16.14 5.17 -65.51
CA ARG A 452 -15.90 4.75 -66.90
C ARG A 452 -16.58 5.76 -67.80
N GLU A 453 -15.78 6.67 -68.32
CA GLU A 453 -15.91 7.41 -69.59
C GLU A 453 -14.71 6.91 -70.44
N ASP A 454 -14.73 6.64 -71.74
CA ASP A 454 -15.71 6.86 -72.82
C ASP A 454 -15.37 5.94 -74.03
N GLU A 455 -16.41 5.63 -74.81
CA GLU A 455 -16.54 5.48 -76.29
C GLU A 455 -15.55 4.61 -77.13
N PRO A 456 -15.96 4.10 -78.33
CA PRO A 456 -17.03 4.57 -79.23
C PRO A 456 -18.29 3.70 -79.34
#